data_AF-E7ESA3-F1
#
_entry.id   AF-E7ESA3-F1
#
_cell.length_a   1.000
_cell.length_b   1.000
_cell.length_c   1.000
_cell.angle_alpha   90.00
_cell.angle_beta   90.00
_cell.angle_gamma   90.00
#
_symmetry.space_group_name_H-M   'P 1'
#
loop_
_entity.id
_entity.type
_entity.pdbx_description
1 polymer ?
#
loop_
_entity_poly.entity_id
_entity_poly.type
_entity_poly.pdbx_seq_one_letter_code
_entity_poly.pdbx_strand_id
1 'polypeptide(L)'
;MATSIGVSFSVGDGVPEAEKNAGEPENTYILRPVFQQRFRPSVVKDCIHAVLKEELANAEYSPEEMPQLTKHLSENIKDKLKEMGFDRYKMVVQVVIGEQRGEGVF
;
A
#
# COMPACT_ATOMS: atom_id res chain seq x y z
N MET A 1 2.38 -54.30 18.58
CA MET A 1 1.94 -55.60 18.02
C MET A 1 0.75 -56.09 18.84
N ALA A 2 -0.48 -55.77 18.39
CA ALA A 2 -1.74 -56.49 18.67
C ALA A 2 -2.87 -55.69 18.02
N THR A 3 -3.49 -56.30 17.00
CA THR A 3 -4.57 -55.80 16.16
C THR A 3 -5.95 -56.17 16.71
N SER A 4 -6.95 -55.31 16.51
CA SER A 4 -8.39 -55.60 16.62
C SER A 4 -9.11 -54.80 15.52
N ILE A 5 -9.48 -55.41 14.39
CA ILE A 5 -10.78 -56.04 14.05
C ILE A 5 -11.92 -55.02 13.88
N GLY A 6 -12.44 -54.94 12.65
CA GLY A 6 -13.66 -54.20 12.30
C GLY A 6 -13.93 -54.27 10.79
N VAL A 7 -14.75 -55.24 10.39
CA VAL A 7 -15.15 -55.65 9.02
C VAL A 7 -16.01 -54.57 8.33
N SER A 8 -15.90 -54.34 7.01
CA SER A 8 -16.89 -54.82 6.03
C SER A 8 -16.55 -54.44 4.58
N PHE A 9 -17.10 -55.27 3.71
CA PHE A 9 -16.79 -55.54 2.31
C PHE A 9 -17.82 -54.86 1.39
N SER A 10 -17.36 -54.26 0.30
CA SER A 10 -18.00 -54.40 -1.02
C SER A 10 -17.14 -53.75 -2.11
N VAL A 11 -16.65 -54.59 -3.02
CA VAL A 11 -16.20 -54.19 -4.36
C VAL A 11 -17.44 -53.79 -5.17
N GLY A 12 -17.37 -52.63 -5.82
CA GLY A 12 -18.37 -52.18 -6.79
C GLY A 12 -17.76 -51.12 -7.69
N ASP A 13 -17.38 -51.55 -8.89
CA ASP A 13 -16.98 -50.76 -10.05
C ASP A 13 -17.98 -49.64 -10.39
N GLY A 14 -17.48 -48.47 -10.84
CA GLY A 14 -18.32 -47.42 -11.43
C GLY A 14 -17.77 -46.00 -11.31
N VAL A 15 -16.95 -45.58 -12.26
CA VAL A 15 -16.86 -44.17 -12.73
C VAL A 15 -17.84 -44.09 -13.91
N PRO A 16 -18.60 -43.00 -14.21
CA PRO A 16 -18.35 -41.58 -13.92
C PRO A 16 -19.56 -40.81 -13.39
N GLU A 17 -19.36 -39.67 -12.72
CA GLU A 17 -20.28 -38.53 -12.88
C GLU A 17 -19.63 -37.22 -12.44
N ALA A 18 -19.67 -36.26 -13.36
CA ALA A 18 -19.18 -34.91 -13.19
C ALA A 18 -20.16 -34.13 -12.31
N GLU A 19 -19.88 -34.04 -11.01
CA GLU A 19 -20.51 -33.05 -10.15
C GLU A 19 -19.49 -32.00 -9.72
N LYS A 20 -19.61 -30.89 -10.45
CA LYS A 20 -18.98 -29.60 -10.23
C LYS A 20 -19.35 -29.08 -8.84
N ASN A 21 -18.65 -29.54 -7.81
CA ASN A 21 -18.55 -28.79 -6.56
C ASN A 21 -17.65 -27.59 -6.85
N ALA A 22 -18.27 -26.53 -7.36
CA ALA A 22 -17.69 -25.20 -7.38
C ALA A 22 -17.32 -24.90 -5.93
N GLY A 23 -16.03 -25.04 -5.62
CA GLY A 23 -15.50 -24.78 -4.30
C GLY A 23 -16.05 -23.46 -3.82
N GLU A 24 -16.66 -23.47 -2.63
CA GLU A 24 -17.05 -22.26 -1.94
C GLU A 24 -15.87 -21.28 -2.01
N PRO A 25 -16.10 -19.99 -2.29
CA PRO A 25 -15.01 -19.03 -2.34
C PRO A 25 -14.38 -19.00 -0.95
N GLU A 26 -13.22 -19.66 -0.79
CA GLU A 26 -12.47 -19.61 0.44
C GLU A 26 -12.19 -18.14 0.76
N ASN A 27 -12.46 -17.74 2.01
CA ASN A 27 -12.31 -16.36 2.46
C ASN A 27 -10.86 -15.87 2.24
N THR A 28 -10.58 -15.28 1.08
CA THR A 28 -9.25 -14.77 0.69
C THR A 28 -8.98 -13.40 1.30
N TYR A 29 -9.77 -12.99 2.31
CA TYR A 29 -9.69 -11.66 2.90
C TYR A 29 -8.44 -11.57 3.79
N ILE A 30 -7.38 -11.00 3.24
CA ILE A 30 -6.13 -10.78 3.97
C ILE A 30 -6.31 -9.54 4.87
N LEU A 31 -6.47 -9.75 6.18
CA LEU A 31 -6.62 -8.65 7.14
C LEU A 31 -5.38 -7.75 7.22
N ARG A 32 -4.17 -8.35 7.14
CA ARG A 32 -2.88 -7.65 7.27
C ARG A 32 -2.27 -7.37 5.89
N PRO A 33 -1.75 -6.15 5.62
CA PRO A 33 -0.99 -5.89 4.41
C PRO A 33 0.15 -6.90 4.26
N VAL A 34 0.38 -7.39 3.04
CA VAL A 34 1.56 -8.20 2.74
C VAL A 34 2.82 -7.40 3.02
N PHE A 35 3.94 -8.06 3.30
CA PHE A 35 5.18 -7.40 3.73
C PHE A 35 5.61 -6.26 2.79
N GLN A 36 5.40 -6.42 1.48
CA GLN A 36 5.68 -5.41 0.45
C GLN A 36 4.77 -4.19 0.53
N GLN A 37 3.49 -4.38 0.87
CA GLN A 37 2.50 -3.31 1.02
C GLN A 37 2.57 -2.64 2.40
N ARG A 38 3.39 -3.16 3.32
CA ARG A 38 3.50 -2.56 4.66
C ARG A 38 4.10 -1.16 4.54
N PHE A 39 3.46 -0.20 5.19
CA PHE A 39 3.97 1.17 5.24
C PHE A 39 5.37 1.21 5.89
N ARG A 40 6.34 1.78 5.17
CA ARG A 40 7.73 1.91 5.61
C ARG A 40 8.08 3.40 5.74
N PRO A 41 8.04 3.96 6.97
CA PRO A 41 8.26 5.39 7.18
C PRO A 41 9.59 5.91 6.62
N SER A 42 10.67 5.14 6.73
CA SER A 42 11.98 5.52 6.22
C SER A 42 11.97 5.74 4.71
N VAL A 43 11.42 4.78 3.95
CA VAL A 43 11.37 4.86 2.48
C VAL A 43 10.49 6.03 2.03
N VAL A 44 9.37 6.24 2.71
CA VAL A 44 8.45 7.36 2.44
C VAL A 44 9.13 8.70 2.75
N LYS A 45 9.85 8.80 3.87
CA LYS A 45 10.60 9.99 4.26
C LYS A 45 11.69 10.31 3.24
N ASP A 46 12.45 9.31 2.80
CA ASP A 46 13.49 9.48 1.79
C ASP A 46 12.92 9.92 0.44
N CYS A 47 11.78 9.34 0.03
CA CYS A 47 11.05 9.76 -1.16
C CYS A 47 10.61 11.23 -1.08
N ILE A 48 10.00 11.64 0.04
CA ILE A 48 9.59 13.04 0.25
C ILE A 48 10.81 13.97 0.19
N HIS A 49 11.91 13.65 0.89
CA HIS A 49 13.13 14.46 0.85
C HIS A 49 13.74 14.57 -0.54
N ALA A 50 13.70 13.51 -1.34
CA ALA A 50 14.20 13.54 -2.71
C ALA A 50 13.38 14.51 -3.58
N VAL A 51 12.05 14.45 -3.50
CA VAL A 51 11.15 15.37 -4.22
C VAL A 51 11.38 16.82 -3.78
N LEU A 52 11.42 17.07 -2.48
CA LEU A 52 11.65 18.41 -1.94
C LEU A 52 13.00 18.97 -2.40
N LYS A 53 14.05 18.15 -2.40
CA LYS A 53 15.39 18.58 -2.82
C LYS A 53 15.46 18.85 -4.32
N GLU A 54 14.77 18.07 -5.15
CA GLU A 54 14.72 18.24 -6.59
C GLU A 54 13.99 19.53 -6.98
N GLU A 55 12.80 19.74 -6.42
CA GLU A 55 11.91 20.86 -6.77
C GLU A 55 12.35 22.18 -6.13
N LEU A 56 12.85 22.15 -4.89
CA LEU A 56 13.19 23.36 -4.13
C LEU A 56 14.67 23.75 -4.22
N ALA A 57 15.55 22.96 -4.85
CA ALA A 57 16.98 23.29 -4.92
C ALA A 57 17.27 24.66 -5.55
N ASN A 58 16.47 25.08 -6.53
CA ASN A 58 16.65 26.33 -7.27
C ASN A 58 15.44 27.28 -7.14
N ALA A 59 14.49 26.97 -6.26
CA ALA A 59 13.30 27.79 -6.08
C ALA A 59 13.59 28.94 -5.12
N GLU A 60 13.31 30.17 -5.56
CA GLU A 60 13.32 31.36 -4.71
C GLU A 60 11.90 31.63 -4.20
N TYR A 61 11.78 32.13 -2.98
CA TYR A 61 10.48 32.42 -2.39
C TYR A 61 9.82 33.63 -3.08
N SER A 62 8.73 33.40 -3.81
CA SER A 62 7.90 34.43 -4.43
C SER A 62 6.44 34.28 -4.00
N PRO A 63 5.82 35.26 -3.34
CA PRO A 63 4.46 35.12 -2.80
C PRO A 63 3.40 34.82 -3.86
N GLU A 64 3.66 35.15 -5.13
CA GLU A 64 2.74 34.90 -6.25
C GLU A 64 2.82 33.45 -6.75
N GLU A 65 4.01 32.86 -6.76
CA GLU A 65 4.28 31.52 -7.30
C GLU A 65 4.18 30.41 -6.23
N MET A 66 4.43 30.75 -4.96
CA MET A 66 4.43 29.79 -3.85
C MET A 66 3.12 28.99 -3.69
N PRO A 67 1.90 29.56 -3.87
CA PRO A 67 0.67 28.77 -3.78
C PRO A 67 0.58 27.69 -4.88
N GLN A 68 1.03 28.01 -6.09
CA GLN A 68 1.04 27.06 -7.20
C GLN A 68 2.09 25.97 -6.98
N LEU A 69 3.29 26.35 -6.57
CA LEU A 69 4.37 25.44 -6.24
C LEU A 69 3.98 24.49 -5.10
N THR A 70 3.39 25.00 -4.02
CA THR A 70 2.93 24.21 -2.87
C THR A 70 1.89 23.17 -3.29
N LYS A 71 0.93 23.57 -4.12
CA LYS A 71 -0.08 22.64 -4.66
C LYS A 71 0.58 21.58 -5.54
N HIS A 72 1.44 21.99 -6.47
CA HIS A 72 2.17 21.07 -7.36
C HIS A 72 2.97 20.03 -6.57
N LEU A 73 3.73 20.49 -5.56
CA LEU A 73 4.52 19.64 -4.67
C LEU A 73 3.65 18.62 -3.94
N SER A 74 2.49 19.06 -3.44
CA SER A 74 1.54 18.19 -2.73
C SER A 74 0.97 17.09 -3.63
N GLU A 75 0.71 17.40 -4.90
CA GLU A 75 0.22 16.46 -5.90
C GLU A 75 1.33 15.48 -6.31
N ASN A 76 2.54 15.99 -6.62
CA ASN A 76 3.70 15.19 -7.00
C ASN A 76 4.09 14.18 -5.90
N ILE A 77 4.16 14.62 -4.64
CA ILE A 77 4.43 13.72 -3.50
C ILE A 77 3.34 12.66 -3.38
N LYS A 78 2.06 13.06 -3.45
CA LYS A 78 0.93 12.12 -3.34
C LYS A 78 0.97 11.07 -4.45
N ASP A 79 1.31 11.44 -5.68
CA ASP A 79 1.31 10.53 -6.80
C ASP A 79 2.53 9.58 -6.77
N LYS A 80 3.73 10.09 -6.42
CA LYS A 80 4.90 9.23 -6.13
C LYS A 80 4.61 8.22 -5.00
N LEU A 81 3.89 8.62 -3.95
CA LEU A 81 3.50 7.69 -2.88
C LEU A 81 2.48 6.64 -3.32
N LYS A 82 1.61 6.93 -4.29
CA LYS A 82 0.70 5.93 -4.86
C LYS A 82 1.44 4.89 -5.70
N GLU A 83 2.44 5.32 -6.46
CA GLU A 83 3.27 4.43 -7.29
C GLU A 83 4.09 3.42 -6.46
N MET A 84 4.32 3.70 -5.18
CA MET A 84 5.04 2.81 -4.26
C MET A 84 4.24 1.55 -3.84
N GLY A 85 2.98 1.39 -4.29
CA GLY A 85 2.21 0.16 -4.08
C GLY A 85 1.53 0.06 -2.71
N PHE A 86 1.18 1.19 -2.10
CA PHE A 86 0.42 1.24 -0.84
C PHE A 86 -1.10 1.16 -1.07
N ASP A 87 -1.58 0.13 -1.75
CA ASP A 87 -2.96 0.04 -2.28
C ASP A 87 -4.07 0.12 -1.22
N ARG A 88 -3.77 -0.32 0.01
CA ARG A 88 -4.73 -0.36 1.13
C ARG A 88 -4.71 0.90 2.01
N TYR A 89 -3.91 1.89 1.66
CA TYR A 89 -3.73 3.10 2.46
C TYR A 89 -4.36 4.30 1.76
N LYS A 90 -5.05 5.12 2.55
CA LYS A 90 -5.49 6.44 2.11
C LYS A 90 -4.41 7.46 2.49
N MET A 91 -3.78 8.04 1.48
CA MET A 91 -2.73 9.04 1.67
C MET A 91 -3.31 10.45 1.69
N VAL A 92 -2.83 11.26 2.63
CA VAL A 92 -3.09 12.69 2.71
C VAL A 92 -1.74 13.38 2.84
N VAL A 93 -1.49 14.38 2.00
CA VAL A 93 -0.25 15.16 1.98
C VAL A 93 -0.61 16.60 2.24
N GLN A 94 0.07 17.22 3.20
CA GLN A 94 -0.01 18.64 3.49
C GLN A 94 1.38 19.24 3.29
N VAL A 95 1.45 20.30 2.51
CA VAL A 95 2.68 21.05 2.27
C VAL A 95 2.47 22.47 2.78
N VAL A 96 3.43 22.96 3.55
CA VAL A 96 3.45 24.34 4.06
C VAL A 96 4.82 24.90 3.75
N ILE A 97 4.87 26.00 3.00
CA ILE A 97 6.10 26.74 2.70
C ILE A 97 5.98 28.08 3.43
N GLY A 98 6.96 28.38 4.26
CA GLY A 98 7.06 29.63 4.98
C GLY A 98 8.37 30.33 4.65
N GLU A 99 8.34 31.65 4.56
CA GLU A 99 9.55 32.45 4.42
C GLU A 99 10.29 32.52 5.76
N GLN A 100 11.59 32.25 5.75
CA GLN A 100 12.40 32.27 6.96
C GLN A 100 12.70 33.71 7.40
N ARG A 101 11.73 34.34 8.08
CA ARG A 101 11.83 35.72 8.63
C ARG A 101 12.02 35.78 10.15
N GLY A 102 12.36 34.65 10.78
CA GLY A 102 12.40 34.54 12.24
C GLY A 102 11.03 34.33 12.88
N GLU A 103 10.04 33.95 12.08
CA GLU A 103 8.73 33.53 12.57
C GLU A 103 8.76 32.08 13.09
N GLY A 104 8.07 31.82 14.19
CA GLY A 104 7.89 30.47 14.71
C GLY A 104 6.80 29.74 13.95
N VAL A 105 7.10 28.54 13.46
CA VAL A 105 6.13 27.63 12.84
C VAL A 105 5.98 26.43 13.76
N PHE A 106 4.73 26.08 14.12
CA PHE A 106 4.38 24.96 14.99
C PHE A 106 3.80 23.78 14.20
#